data_AF-A0A3A5JLZ3-F1
#
_entry.id   AF-A0A3A5JLZ3-F1
#
_cell.length_a   1.000
_cell.length_b   1.000
_cell.length_c   1.000
_cell.angle_alpha   90.00
_cell.angle_beta   90.00
_cell.angle_gamma   90.00
#
_symmetry.space_group_name_H-M   'P 1'
#
loop_
_entity.id
_entity.type
_entity.pdbx_description
1 polymer ?
#
loop_
_entity_poly.entity_id
_entity_poly.type
_entity_poly.pdbx_seq_one_letter_code
_entity_poly.pdbx_strand_id
1 'polypeptide(L)'
;MDRSVALGILGGLTTSLVGLLRYVVVPFFTDEYNVASPALVPLYKVIGETPIYHLETLTVPSFLAVFFAVVLLRRWGLSSRTDDLKVVGGVLAVPLLTAFGCYLVGAVWVAVFPLRTGTSLGPASLVVVVTYFIVLGLAIGFAFAVAAFAVVGLVVGIGVAAGYLSAWVVLRILS
;
A
#
# COMPACT_ATOMS: atom_id res chain seq x y z
N MET A 1 -4.91 -24.47 -4.03
CA MET A 1 -5.22 -23.09 -3.62
C MET A 1 -6.55 -22.71 -4.22
N ASP A 2 -7.46 -22.13 -3.43
CA ASP A 2 -8.76 -21.64 -3.92
C ASP A 2 -8.55 -20.56 -4.99
N ARG A 3 -9.18 -20.73 -6.16
CA ARG A 3 -9.01 -19.84 -7.31
C ARG A 3 -9.44 -18.40 -7.01
N SER A 4 -10.48 -18.22 -6.19
CA SER A 4 -10.97 -16.90 -5.81
C SER A 4 -9.97 -16.15 -4.92
N VAL A 5 -9.37 -16.86 -3.96
CA VAL A 5 -8.28 -16.32 -3.11
C VAL A 5 -7.06 -15.97 -3.94
N ALA A 6 -6.68 -16.85 -4.89
CA ALA A 6 -5.56 -16.61 -5.78
C ALA A 6 -5.72 -15.32 -6.59
N LEU A 7 -6.89 -15.12 -7.21
CA LEU A 7 -7.20 -13.91 -7.97
C LEU A 7 -7.20 -12.65 -7.09
N GLY A 8 -7.78 -12.74 -5.89
CA GLY A 8 -7.75 -11.64 -4.92
C GLY A 8 -6.32 -11.22 -4.57
N ILE A 9 -5.46 -12.18 -4.25
CA ILE A 9 -4.04 -11.93 -3.92
C ILE A 9 -3.30 -11.35 -5.12
N LEU A 10 -3.43 -11.93 -6.33
CA LEU A 10 -2.74 -11.46 -7.53
C LEU A 10 -3.18 -10.03 -7.91
N GLY A 11 -4.47 -9.74 -7.83
CA GLY A 11 -5.00 -8.39 -8.09
C GLY A 11 -4.51 -7.36 -7.06
N GLY A 12 -4.49 -7.76 -5.78
CA GLY A 12 -3.95 -6.94 -4.69
C GLY A 12 -2.45 -6.71 -4.82
N LEU A 13 -1.68 -7.73 -5.21
CA LEU A 13 -0.24 -7.62 -5.50
C LEU A 13 0.01 -6.66 -6.65
N THR A 14 -0.77 -6.75 -7.73
CA THR A 14 -0.64 -5.84 -8.88
C THR A 14 -0.84 -4.38 -8.45
N THR A 15 -1.90 -4.11 -7.69
CA THR A 15 -2.18 -2.77 -7.13
C THR A 15 -1.05 -2.30 -6.21
N SER A 16 -0.54 -3.20 -5.37
CA SER A 16 0.56 -2.90 -4.43
C SER A 16 1.86 -2.58 -5.15
N LEU A 17 2.20 -3.32 -6.21
CA LEU A 17 3.39 -3.10 -7.02
C LEU A 17 3.32 -1.76 -7.75
N VAL A 18 2.17 -1.40 -8.33
CA VAL A 18 1.98 -0.09 -8.95
C VAL A 18 2.16 1.03 -7.92
N GLY A 19 1.56 0.86 -6.73
CA GLY A 19 1.73 1.79 -5.61
C GLY A 19 3.20 1.94 -5.19
N LEU A 20 3.90 0.84 -4.92
CA LEU A 20 5.32 0.86 -4.57
C LEU A 20 6.18 1.53 -5.65
N LEU A 21 5.92 1.21 -6.92
CA LEU A 21 6.64 1.80 -8.04
C LEU A 21 6.47 3.32 -8.05
N ARG A 22 5.25 3.82 -7.90
CA ARG A 22 4.95 5.25 -7.98
C ARG A 22 5.32 6.04 -6.74
N TYR A 23 5.05 5.53 -5.54
CA TYR A 23 5.32 6.26 -4.29
C TYR A 23 6.75 6.09 -3.76
N VAL A 24 7.46 5.03 -4.16
CA VAL A 24 8.78 4.70 -3.59
C VAL A 24 9.84 4.65 -4.68
N VAL A 25 9.68 3.78 -5.68
CA VAL A 25 10.75 3.46 -6.63
C VAL A 25 11.03 4.62 -7.58
N VAL A 26 10.02 5.16 -8.27
CA VAL A 26 10.18 6.25 -9.24
C VAL A 26 10.80 7.48 -8.58
N PRO A 27 10.24 8.00 -7.48
CA PRO A 27 10.83 9.13 -6.79
C PRO A 27 12.26 8.89 -6.27
N PHE A 28 12.62 7.63 -5.96
CA PHE A 28 13.99 7.27 -5.56
C PHE A 28 15.00 7.44 -6.69
N PHE A 29 14.57 7.31 -7.94
CA PHE A 29 15.43 7.46 -9.11
C PHE A 29 15.36 8.84 -9.77
N THR A 30 14.42 9.71 -9.40
CA THR A 30 14.23 11.02 -10.05
C THR A 30 14.83 12.20 -9.29
N ASP A 31 15.75 11.96 -8.34
CA ASP A 31 16.38 12.99 -7.49
C ASP A 31 15.40 13.91 -6.73
N GLU A 32 14.12 13.54 -6.66
CA GLU A 32 13.14 14.19 -5.79
C GLU A 32 13.49 14.01 -4.30
N TYR A 33 14.47 13.15 -4.00
CA TYR A 33 14.85 12.71 -2.66
C TYR A 33 16.23 13.20 -2.27
N ASN A 34 16.26 14.19 -1.36
CA ASN A 34 17.47 14.48 -0.61
C ASN A 34 17.73 13.31 0.37
N VAL A 35 18.80 12.55 0.13
CA VAL A 35 19.18 11.30 0.82
C VAL A 35 19.34 11.47 2.34
N ALA A 36 19.35 12.71 2.84
CA ALA A 36 19.41 13.07 4.24
C ALA A 36 18.11 12.77 5.05
N SER A 37 16.95 12.54 4.42
CA SER A 37 15.71 12.16 5.14
C SER A 37 14.84 11.10 4.44
N PRO A 38 15.39 9.91 4.10
CA PRO A 38 14.68 8.90 3.30
C PRO A 38 13.40 8.36 3.96
N ALA A 39 13.29 8.46 5.28
CA ALA A 39 12.17 7.91 6.03
C ALA A 39 10.91 8.78 6.01
N LEU A 40 11.05 10.10 5.89
CA LEU A 40 9.92 11.04 5.87
C LEU A 40 9.39 11.28 4.45
N VAL A 41 10.21 10.94 3.47
CA VAL A 41 10.01 11.24 2.06
C VAL A 41 8.80 10.50 1.45
N PRO A 42 8.60 9.18 1.67
CA PRO A 42 7.39 8.49 1.22
C PRO A 42 6.12 9.07 1.87
N LEU A 43 6.21 9.52 3.13
CA LEU A 43 5.12 10.19 3.82
C LEU A 43 4.75 11.50 3.13
N TYR A 44 5.74 12.37 2.85
CA TYR A 44 5.50 13.62 2.14
C TYR A 44 4.94 13.41 0.75
N LYS A 45 5.39 12.39 0.03
CA LYS A 45 4.83 12.05 -1.29
C LYS A 45 3.37 11.60 -1.18
N VAL A 46 3.04 10.75 -0.21
CA VAL A 46 1.66 10.27 -0.03
C VAL A 46 0.69 11.39 0.38
N ILE A 47 1.12 12.39 1.17
CA ILE A 47 0.23 13.48 1.62
C ILE A 47 0.29 14.73 0.73
N GLY A 48 1.38 14.92 -0.01
CA GLY A 48 1.64 16.11 -0.81
C GLY A 48 1.27 15.97 -2.28
N GLU A 49 1.00 14.75 -2.73
CA GLU A 49 0.53 14.51 -4.10
C GLU A 49 -0.92 14.90 -4.32
N THR A 50 -1.26 15.10 -5.58
CA THR A 50 -2.63 15.47 -5.96
C THR A 50 -3.61 14.32 -5.77
N PRO A 51 -4.90 14.58 -5.48
CA PRO A 51 -5.92 13.53 -5.41
C PRO A 51 -5.97 12.65 -6.67
N ILE A 52 -5.77 13.23 -7.86
CA ILE A 52 -5.77 12.50 -9.12
C ILE A 52 -4.60 11.54 -9.24
N TYR A 53 -3.42 11.91 -8.72
CA TYR A 53 -2.26 11.02 -8.65
C TYR A 53 -2.59 9.76 -7.86
N HIS A 54 -3.28 9.89 -6.71
CA HIS A 54 -3.68 8.74 -5.92
C HIS A 54 -4.68 7.86 -6.66
N LEU A 55 -5.71 8.46 -7.27
CA LEU A 55 -6.73 7.74 -8.05
C LEU A 55 -6.10 6.93 -9.19
N GLU A 56 -5.25 7.55 -10.02
CA GLU A 56 -4.60 6.83 -11.11
C GLU A 56 -3.70 5.70 -10.62
N THR A 57 -2.99 5.93 -9.51
CA THR A 57 -1.99 4.99 -9.00
C THR A 57 -2.62 3.77 -8.32
N LEU A 58 -3.75 3.94 -7.64
CA LEU A 58 -4.32 2.89 -6.79
C LEU A 58 -5.76 2.51 -7.18
N THR A 59 -6.61 3.46 -7.56
CA THR A 59 -8.01 3.18 -7.96
C THR A 59 -8.05 2.45 -9.30
N VAL A 60 -7.31 2.90 -10.31
CA VAL A 60 -7.36 2.28 -11.64
C VAL A 60 -6.87 0.82 -11.61
N PRO A 61 -5.72 0.50 -11.00
CA PRO A 61 -5.28 -0.90 -10.92
C PRO A 61 -6.23 -1.77 -10.10
N SER A 62 -6.75 -1.28 -8.97
CA SER A 62 -7.66 -2.06 -8.14
C SER A 62 -9.02 -2.29 -8.82
N PHE A 63 -9.51 -1.30 -9.55
CA PHE A 63 -10.68 -1.40 -10.41
C PHE A 63 -10.51 -2.52 -11.44
N LEU A 64 -9.43 -2.47 -12.23
CA LEU A 64 -9.18 -3.47 -13.26
C LEU A 64 -9.00 -4.86 -12.65
N ALA A 65 -8.26 -4.96 -11.56
CA ALA A 65 -8.03 -6.21 -10.83
C ALA A 65 -9.34 -6.88 -10.41
N VAL A 66 -10.24 -6.14 -9.75
CA VAL A 66 -11.54 -6.68 -9.33
C VAL A 66 -12.43 -6.98 -10.52
N PHE A 67 -12.51 -6.05 -11.48
CA PHE A 67 -13.36 -6.21 -12.65
C PHE A 67 -13.05 -7.50 -13.40
N PHE A 68 -11.78 -7.70 -13.77
CA PHE A 68 -11.37 -8.89 -14.51
C PHE A 68 -11.45 -10.15 -13.66
N ALA A 69 -11.10 -10.09 -12.36
CA ALA A 69 -11.19 -11.25 -11.49
C ALA A 69 -12.63 -11.76 -11.34
N VAL A 70 -13.61 -10.87 -11.15
CA VAL A 70 -15.02 -11.24 -11.03
C VAL A 70 -15.55 -11.81 -12.34
N VAL A 71 -15.25 -11.17 -13.48
CA VAL A 71 -15.63 -11.70 -14.80
C VAL A 71 -15.04 -13.09 -15.04
N LEU A 72 -13.78 -13.30 -14.66
CA LEU A 72 -13.09 -14.58 -14.81
C LEU A 72 -13.67 -15.66 -13.88
N LEU A 73 -14.03 -15.32 -12.64
CA LEU A 73 -14.73 -16.24 -11.74
C LEU A 73 -16.04 -16.74 -12.36
N ARG A 74 -16.83 -15.86 -12.98
CA ARG A 74 -18.07 -16.26 -13.66
C ARG A 74 -17.80 -17.18 -14.84
N ARG A 75 -16.77 -16.91 -15.63
CA ARG A 75 -16.34 -17.81 -16.72
C ARG A 75 -15.92 -19.19 -16.21
N TRP A 76 -15.50 -19.30 -14.95
CA TRP A 76 -15.20 -20.58 -14.30
C TRP A 76 -16.38 -21.22 -13.57
N GLY A 77 -17.59 -20.67 -13.71
CA GLY A 77 -18.79 -21.16 -13.02
C GLY A 77 -18.84 -20.82 -11.52
N LEU A 78 -17.97 -19.94 -11.04
CA LEU A 78 -17.92 -19.52 -9.64
C LEU A 78 -18.73 -18.22 -9.48
N SER A 79 -19.94 -18.35 -8.96
CA SER A 79 -20.92 -17.26 -8.82
C SER A 79 -21.30 -16.94 -7.38
N SER A 80 -20.66 -17.57 -6.40
CA SER A 80 -21.03 -17.39 -5.00
C SER A 80 -20.58 -16.03 -4.47
N ARG A 81 -21.37 -15.45 -3.55
CA ARG A 81 -21.01 -14.22 -2.83
C ARG A 81 -19.69 -14.37 -2.07
N THR A 82 -19.39 -15.58 -1.61
CA THR A 82 -18.15 -15.88 -0.90
C THR A 82 -16.93 -15.77 -1.81
N ASP A 83 -17.03 -16.20 -3.07
CA ASP A 83 -15.93 -16.08 -4.04
C ASP A 83 -15.65 -14.61 -4.38
N ASP A 84 -16.71 -13.81 -4.52
CA ASP A 84 -16.59 -12.36 -4.72
C ASP A 84 -15.90 -11.67 -3.54
N LEU A 85 -16.30 -12.01 -2.31
CA LEU A 85 -15.72 -11.44 -1.10
C LEU A 85 -14.24 -11.81 -0.93
N LYS A 86 -13.83 -13.01 -1.35
CA LYS A 86 -12.41 -13.42 -1.34
C LYS A 86 -11.59 -12.58 -2.32
N VAL A 87 -12.12 -12.31 -3.51
CA VAL A 87 -11.45 -11.44 -4.50
C VAL A 87 -11.38 -10.01 -3.98
N VAL A 88 -12.52 -9.42 -3.64
CA VAL A 88 -12.64 -8.04 -3.14
C VAL A 88 -11.77 -7.83 -1.90
N GLY A 89 -11.85 -8.76 -0.94
CA GLY A 89 -11.05 -8.74 0.26
C GLY A 89 -9.55 -8.85 -0.01
N GLY A 90 -9.13 -9.73 -0.93
CA GLY A 90 -7.73 -9.85 -1.32
C GLY A 90 -7.18 -8.60 -2.00
N VAL A 91 -7.93 -8.02 -2.95
CA VAL A 91 -7.50 -6.80 -3.66
C VAL A 91 -7.42 -5.60 -2.72
N LEU A 92 -8.28 -5.54 -1.70
CA LEU A 92 -8.24 -4.46 -0.70
C LEU A 92 -7.16 -4.67 0.36
N ALA A 93 -7.01 -5.91 0.86
CA ALA A 93 -6.12 -6.20 2.00
C ALA A 93 -4.65 -6.15 1.63
N VAL A 94 -4.24 -6.65 0.45
CA VAL A 94 -2.81 -6.73 0.09
C VAL A 94 -2.15 -5.35 -0.02
N PRO A 95 -2.77 -4.32 -0.65
CA PRO A 95 -2.23 -2.96 -0.63
C PRO A 95 -2.12 -2.36 0.76
N LEU A 96 -3.09 -2.61 1.65
CA LEU A 96 -3.03 -2.15 3.04
C LEU A 96 -1.91 -2.84 3.82
N LEU A 97 -1.74 -4.15 3.64
CA LEU A 97 -0.61 -4.90 4.22
C LEU A 97 0.73 -4.44 3.66
N THR A 98 0.79 -4.07 2.39
CA THR A 98 2.00 -3.51 1.77
C THR A 98 2.33 -2.15 2.37
N ALA A 99 1.34 -1.25 2.50
CA ALA A 99 1.51 0.04 3.16
C ALA A 99 1.98 -0.12 4.62
N PHE A 100 1.43 -1.10 5.34
CA PHE A 100 1.87 -1.47 6.69
C PHE A 100 3.31 -1.98 6.72
N GLY A 101 3.69 -2.84 5.77
CA GLY A 101 5.07 -3.33 5.64
C GLY A 101 6.05 -2.19 5.39
N CYS A 102 5.71 -1.24 4.50
CA CYS A 102 6.51 -0.05 4.25
C CYS A 102 6.65 0.82 5.51
N TYR A 103 5.59 0.96 6.30
CA TYR A 103 5.64 1.62 7.60
C TYR A 103 6.70 0.98 8.52
N LEU A 104 6.65 -0.33 8.71
CA LEU A 104 7.59 -1.03 9.60
C LEU A 104 9.04 -0.83 9.15
N VAL A 105 9.29 -0.93 7.85
CA VAL A 105 10.63 -0.70 7.27
C VAL A 105 11.11 0.73 7.52
N GLY A 106 10.25 1.73 7.31
CA GLY A 106 10.56 3.14 7.58
C GLY A 106 10.84 3.42 9.06
N ALA A 107 10.02 2.89 9.97
CA ALA A 107 10.19 3.06 11.41
C ALA A 107 11.52 2.46 11.90
N VAL A 108 11.84 1.23 11.44
CA VAL A 108 13.13 0.58 11.74
C VAL A 108 14.29 1.42 11.19
N TRP A 109 14.17 1.96 9.98
CA TRP A 109 15.21 2.78 9.37
C TRP A 109 15.56 4.02 10.21
N VAL A 110 14.55 4.73 10.73
CA VAL A 110 14.76 5.88 11.63
C VAL A 110 15.37 5.45 12.95
N ALA A 111 14.89 4.35 13.54
CA ALA A 111 15.35 3.85 14.82
C ALA A 111 16.84 3.49 14.82
N VAL A 112 17.37 2.97 13.70
CA VAL A 112 18.78 2.58 13.57
C VAL A 112 19.69 3.70 13.06
N PHE A 113 19.15 4.88 12.73
CA PHE A 113 19.92 6.01 12.19
C PHE A 113 21.15 6.40 13.03
N PRO A 114 21.07 6.50 14.38
CA PRO A 114 22.21 6.88 15.21
C PRO A 114 23.38 5.91 15.15
N LEU A 115 23.11 4.63 14.91
CA LEU A 115 24.12 3.59 14.79
C LEU A 115 24.91 3.72 13.48
N ARG A 116 24.33 4.38 12.47
CA ARG A 116 24.93 4.57 11.14
C ARG A 116 25.75 5.84 11.04
N THR A 117 25.45 6.85 11.85
CA THR A 117 26.16 8.13 11.86
C THR A 117 27.47 8.12 12.65
N GLY A 118 27.85 6.96 13.23
CA GLY A 118 29.15 6.79 13.88
C GLY A 118 29.36 7.65 15.13
N THR A 119 28.28 8.12 15.76
CA THR A 119 28.36 8.95 16.96
C THR A 119 28.94 8.15 18.12
N SER A 120 30.18 8.47 18.52
CA SER A 120 30.83 7.90 19.70
C SER A 120 30.22 8.51 20.95
N LEU A 121 29.19 7.86 21.49
CA LEU A 121 28.53 8.25 22.73
C LEU A 121 28.99 7.33 23.87
N GLY A 122 29.12 7.87 25.08
CA GLY A 122 29.25 7.05 26.27
C GLY A 122 28.02 6.12 26.43
N PRO A 123 28.11 5.00 27.18
CA PRO A 123 27.03 4.02 27.25
C PRO A 123 25.68 4.61 27.71
N ALA A 124 25.69 5.52 28.69
CA ALA A 124 24.47 6.18 29.18
C ALA A 124 23.85 7.12 28.14
N SER A 125 24.65 7.89 27.40
CA SER A 125 24.15 8.77 26.35
C SER A 125 23.71 8.00 25.10
N LEU A 126 24.34 6.86 24.81
CA LEU A 126 23.90 5.96 23.74
C LEU A 126 22.48 5.44 23.99
N VAL A 127 22.18 4.98 25.21
CA VAL A 127 20.83 4.48 25.57
C VAL A 127 19.77 5.57 25.39
N VAL A 128 20.05 6.79 25.85
CA VAL A 128 19.12 7.93 25.71
C VAL A 128 18.89 8.28 24.24
N VAL A 129 19.94 8.35 23.43
CA VAL A 129 19.84 8.68 22.00
C VAL A 129 19.11 7.57 21.23
N VAL A 130 19.46 6.31 21.44
CA VAL A 130 18.78 5.18 20.77
C VAL A 130 17.30 5.14 21.15
N THR A 131 16.96 5.34 22.43
CA THR A 131 15.56 5.39 22.88
C THR A 131 14.80 6.53 22.21
N TYR A 132 15.40 7.72 22.11
CA TYR A 132 14.81 8.86 21.41
C TYR A 132 14.50 8.54 19.94
N PHE A 133 15.44 7.95 19.20
CA PHE A 133 15.23 7.62 17.78
C PHE A 133 14.25 6.46 17.57
N ILE A 134 14.17 5.50 18.49
CA ILE A 134 13.13 4.46 18.46
C ILE A 134 11.75 5.09 18.61
N VAL A 135 11.55 5.93 19.64
CA VAL A 135 10.26 6.61 19.89
C VAL A 135 9.90 7.52 18.71
N LEU A 136 10.87 8.26 18.18
CA LEU A 136 10.68 9.12 17.02
C LEU A 136 10.31 8.32 15.76
N GLY A 137 11.01 7.21 15.50
CA GLY A 137 10.74 6.33 14.37
C GLY A 137 9.35 5.70 14.44
N LEU A 138 8.92 5.27 15.63
CA LEU A 138 7.57 4.77 15.87
C LEU A 138 6.52 5.86 15.68
N ALA A 139 6.74 7.08 16.17
CA ALA A 139 5.79 8.19 16.04
C ALA A 139 5.62 8.64 14.57
N ILE A 140 6.71 8.85 13.86
CA ILE A 140 6.70 9.22 12.43
C ILE A 140 6.08 8.09 11.61
N GLY A 141 6.50 6.85 11.87
CA GLY A 141 5.97 5.70 11.16
C GLY A 141 4.48 5.53 11.41
N PHE A 142 4.00 5.72 12.64
CA PHE A 142 2.57 5.63 12.96
C PHE A 142 1.77 6.70 12.22
N ALA A 143 2.27 7.95 12.17
CA ALA A 143 1.64 9.02 11.40
C ALA A 143 1.57 8.67 9.89
N PHE A 144 2.64 8.08 9.35
CA PHE A 144 2.64 7.53 7.99
C PHE A 144 1.65 6.41 7.80
N ALA A 145 1.58 5.44 8.72
CA ALA A 145 0.61 4.37 8.65
C ALA A 145 -0.82 4.94 8.60
N VAL A 146 -1.17 5.89 9.48
CA VAL A 146 -2.50 6.51 9.46
C VAL A 146 -2.80 7.17 8.11
N ALA A 147 -1.89 7.99 7.58
CA ALA A 147 -2.08 8.66 6.29
C ALA A 147 -2.16 7.67 5.13
N ALA A 148 -1.22 6.72 5.06
CA ALA A 148 -1.16 5.70 4.02
C ALA A 148 -2.39 4.79 4.07
N PHE A 149 -2.84 4.38 5.24
CA PHE A 149 -4.07 3.58 5.37
C PHE A 149 -5.32 4.37 4.97
N ALA A 150 -5.40 5.65 5.31
CA ALA A 150 -6.51 6.49 4.90
C ALA A 150 -6.55 6.64 3.37
N VAL A 151 -5.42 6.98 2.74
CA VAL A 151 -5.31 7.15 1.29
C VAL A 151 -5.50 5.81 0.58
N VAL A 152 -4.70 4.79 0.90
CA VAL A 152 -4.77 3.47 0.26
C VAL A 152 -6.13 2.84 0.48
N GLY A 153 -6.66 2.84 1.71
CA GLY A 153 -7.95 2.25 2.02
C GLY A 153 -9.10 2.91 1.26
N LEU A 154 -9.14 4.25 1.22
CA LEU A 154 -10.18 4.99 0.49
C LEU A 154 -10.06 4.77 -1.02
N VAL A 155 -8.87 4.98 -1.57
CA VAL A 155 -8.64 5.01 -3.02
C VAL A 155 -8.71 3.61 -3.63
N VAL A 156 -8.14 2.60 -2.97
CA VAL A 156 -8.31 1.20 -3.37
C VAL A 156 -9.75 0.78 -3.19
N GLY A 157 -10.40 1.17 -2.09
CA GLY A 157 -11.81 0.88 -1.81
C GLY A 157 -12.76 1.39 -2.89
N ILE A 158 -12.56 2.62 -3.37
CA ILE A 158 -13.31 3.19 -4.50
C ILE A 158 -13.14 2.34 -5.75
N GLY A 159 -11.89 1.98 -6.10
CA GLY A 159 -11.62 1.20 -7.30
C GLY A 159 -12.19 -0.21 -7.22
N VAL A 160 -12.06 -0.86 -6.08
CA VAL A 160 -12.64 -2.17 -5.77
C VAL A 160 -14.17 -2.14 -5.92
N ALA A 161 -14.84 -1.15 -5.31
CA ALA A 161 -16.29 -1.01 -5.40
C ALA A 161 -16.75 -0.75 -6.84
N ALA A 162 -16.09 0.19 -7.53
CA ALA A 162 -16.40 0.51 -8.93
C ALA A 162 -16.16 -0.69 -9.86
N GLY A 163 -15.07 -1.44 -9.66
CA GLY A 163 -14.71 -2.61 -10.45
C GLY A 163 -15.72 -3.74 -10.26
N TYR A 164 -16.13 -3.99 -9.01
CA TYR A 164 -17.15 -4.98 -8.68
C TYR A 164 -18.50 -4.64 -9.32
N LEU A 165 -18.98 -3.40 -9.13
CA LEU A 165 -20.26 -2.95 -9.68
C LEU A 165 -20.24 -3.01 -11.21
N SER A 166 -19.15 -2.58 -11.85
CA SER A 166 -19.02 -2.62 -13.31
C SER A 166 -19.02 -4.05 -13.85
N ALA A 167 -18.29 -4.97 -13.19
CA ALA A 167 -18.29 -6.38 -13.59
C ALA A 167 -19.69 -6.98 -13.47
N TRP A 168 -20.40 -6.68 -12.38
CA TRP A 168 -21.75 -7.15 -12.16
C TRP A 168 -22.74 -6.65 -13.21
N VAL A 169 -22.67 -5.37 -13.59
CA VAL A 169 -23.50 -4.80 -14.67
C VAL A 169 -23.21 -5.51 -15.99
N VAL A 170 -21.94 -5.67 -16.36
CA VAL A 170 -21.54 -6.35 -17.59
C VAL A 170 -22.03 -7.79 -17.63
N LEU A 171 -21.87 -8.53 -16.54
CA LEU A 171 -22.28 -9.93 -16.43
C LEU A 171 -23.80 -10.11 -16.53
N ARG A 172 -24.60 -9.12 -16.08
CA ARG A 172 -26.06 -9.12 -16.22
C ARG A 172 -26.54 -8.84 -17.65
N ILE A 173 -25.79 -8.04 -18.41
CA ILE A 173 -26.14 -7.73 -19.80
C ILE A 173 -25.83 -8.91 -20.72
N LEU A 174 -24.82 -9.72 -20.37
CA LEU A 174 -24.33 -10.83 -21.18
C LEU A 174 -24.98 -12.19 -20.85
N SER A 175 -25.82 -12.26 -19.82
CA SER A 175 -26.56 -13.46 -19.40
C SER A 175 -27.96 -13.50 -19.99
#